data_AF-A0A536K8M9-F1
#
_entry.id   AF-A0A536K8M9-F1
#
_cell.length_a   1.000
_cell.length_b   1.000
_cell.length_c   1.000
_cell.angle_alpha   90.00
_cell.angle_beta   90.00
_cell.angle_gamma   90.00
#
_symmetry.space_group_name_H-M   'P 1'
#
loop_
_entity.id
_entity.type
_entity.pdbx_description
1 polymer ?
#
loop_
_entity_poly.entity_id
_entity_poly.type
_entity_poly.pdbx_seq_one_letter_code
_entity_poly.pdbx_strand_id
1 'polypeptide(L)'
;MSAVQPQRGKLVPLRRTRPSAADERASKAARTIRTKLSLLEGYADIMEGLSTDLKVQILGVMAEKTRELSAALQPFLDHSAQGRPPISDYRVVRNRTRQLITDYRVLLARLHQTMSQTGEPETKENLS
;
A
#
# COMPACT_ATOMS: atom_id res chain seq x y z
N MET A 1 -20.98 -67.65 -4.94
CA MET A 1 -20.36 -66.82 -5.98
C MET A 1 -19.76 -65.60 -5.30
N SER A 2 -18.43 -65.52 -5.23
CA SER A 2 -17.72 -64.51 -4.45
C SER A 2 -17.71 -63.16 -5.18
N ALA A 3 -18.18 -62.11 -4.51
CA ALA A 3 -18.13 -60.75 -5.02
C ALA A 3 -16.69 -60.24 -5.03
N VAL A 4 -16.23 -59.78 -6.20
CA VAL A 4 -14.93 -59.15 -6.38
C VAL A 4 -14.97 -57.76 -5.73
N GLN A 5 -14.31 -57.62 -4.60
CA GLN A 5 -14.13 -56.35 -3.90
C GLN A 5 -12.96 -55.60 -4.55
N PRO A 6 -13.13 -54.35 -5.03
CA PRO A 6 -12.04 -53.63 -5.67
C PRO A 6 -10.94 -53.34 -4.64
N GLN A 7 -9.74 -53.84 -4.91
CA GLN A 7 -8.54 -53.52 -4.12
C GLN A 7 -8.35 -52.01 -4.12
N ARG A 8 -8.54 -51.40 -2.95
CA ARG A 8 -8.15 -50.02 -2.68
C ARG A 8 -6.64 -49.91 -2.82
N GLY A 9 -6.19 -49.62 -4.04
CA GLY A 9 -4.81 -49.25 -4.32
C GLY A 9 -4.39 -48.16 -3.34
N LYS A 10 -3.20 -48.30 -2.77
CA LYS A 10 -2.60 -47.38 -1.78
C LYS A 10 -2.75 -45.93 -2.26
N LEU A 11 -3.75 -45.22 -1.73
CA LEU A 11 -3.87 -43.78 -1.91
C LEU A 11 -2.72 -43.14 -1.12
N VAL A 12 -1.64 -42.82 -1.81
CA VAL A 12 -0.56 -41.99 -1.25
C VAL A 12 -1.17 -40.62 -0.99
N PRO A 13 -1.21 -40.13 0.27
CA PRO A 13 -1.69 -38.80 0.53
C PRO A 13 -0.76 -37.83 -0.19
N LEU A 14 -1.28 -37.05 -1.15
CA LEU A 14 -0.56 -35.90 -1.68
C LEU A 14 -0.25 -35.02 -0.47
N ARG A 15 1.01 -35.01 -0.03
CA ARG A 15 1.49 -34.08 0.99
C ARG A 15 1.08 -32.71 0.50
N ARG A 16 0.14 -32.06 1.20
CA ARG A 16 -0.13 -30.63 1.03
C ARG A 16 1.18 -29.94 1.40
N THR A 17 2.01 -29.67 0.41
CA THR A 17 3.20 -28.84 0.55
C THR A 17 2.70 -27.50 1.04
N ARG A 18 3.06 -27.16 2.27
CA ARG A 18 2.81 -25.84 2.83
C ARG A 18 3.44 -24.84 1.85
N PRO A 19 2.68 -23.85 1.35
CA PRO A 19 3.21 -22.89 0.39
C PRO A 19 4.51 -22.28 0.95
N SER A 20 5.55 -22.20 0.13
CA SER A 20 6.78 -21.54 0.53
C SER A 20 6.50 -20.06 0.79
N ALA A 21 7.26 -19.42 1.66
CA ALA A 21 7.20 -17.96 1.85
C ALA A 21 7.50 -17.19 0.54
N ALA A 22 8.14 -17.82 -0.44
CA ALA A 22 8.29 -17.29 -1.80
C ALA A 22 6.98 -17.39 -2.60
N ASP A 23 6.26 -18.51 -2.50
CA ASP A 23 4.98 -18.73 -3.17
C ASP A 23 3.89 -17.81 -2.63
N GLU A 24 3.88 -17.56 -1.32
CA GLU A 24 2.95 -16.60 -0.71
C GLU A 24 3.22 -15.16 -1.19
N ARG A 25 4.50 -14.78 -1.31
CA ARG A 25 4.89 -13.48 -1.88
C ARG A 25 4.51 -13.36 -3.35
N ALA A 26 4.76 -14.39 -4.14
CA ALA A 26 4.38 -14.44 -5.55
C ALA A 26 2.86 -14.39 -5.72
N SER A 27 2.10 -15.11 -4.92
CA SER A 27 0.63 -15.09 -4.92
C SER A 27 0.08 -13.71 -4.56
N LYS A 28 0.67 -13.05 -3.54
CA LYS A 28 0.30 -11.68 -3.16
C LYS A 28 0.60 -10.68 -4.29
N ALA A 29 1.75 -10.81 -4.95
CA ALA A 29 2.10 -10.00 -6.10
C ALA A 29 1.11 -10.24 -7.26
N ALA A 30 0.77 -11.49 -7.57
CA ALA A 30 -0.18 -11.85 -8.62
C ALA A 30 -1.58 -11.26 -8.37
N ARG A 31 -2.09 -11.32 -7.12
CA ARG A 31 -3.37 -10.68 -6.75
C ARG A 31 -3.32 -9.16 -6.91
N THR A 32 -2.20 -8.55 -6.53
CA THR A 32 -1.99 -7.11 -6.68
C THR A 32 -1.98 -6.72 -8.16
N ILE A 33 -1.28 -7.49 -9.01
CA ILE A 33 -1.25 -7.27 -10.45
C ILE A 33 -2.65 -7.40 -11.05
N ARG A 34 -3.38 -8.46 -10.71
CA ARG A 34 -4.76 -8.66 -11.20
C ARG A 34 -5.68 -7.50 -10.83
N THR A 35 -5.60 -7.03 -9.59
CA THR A 35 -6.41 -5.88 -9.13
C THR A 35 -6.08 -4.62 -9.92
N LYS A 36 -4.79 -4.36 -10.17
CA LYS A 36 -4.35 -3.21 -10.97
C LYS A 36 -4.80 -3.32 -12.43
N LEU A 37 -4.77 -4.51 -13.02
CA LEU A 37 -5.24 -4.74 -14.38
C LEU A 37 -6.75 -4.50 -14.51
N SER A 38 -7.56 -5.04 -13.58
CA SER A 38 -9.01 -4.78 -13.59
C SER A 38 -9.36 -3.30 -13.40
N LEU A 39 -8.54 -2.55 -12.65
CA LEU A 39 -8.70 -1.10 -12.52
C LEU A 39 -8.39 -0.39 -13.84
N LEU A 40 -7.31 -0.78 -14.54
CA LEU A 40 -6.94 -0.22 -15.83
C LEU A 40 -7.98 -0.53 -16.91
N GLU A 41 -8.52 -1.75 -16.91
CA GLU A 41 -9.66 -2.15 -17.75
C GLU A 41 -10.86 -1.24 -17.48
N GLY A 42 -11.24 -1.06 -16.21
CA GLY A 42 -12.35 -0.16 -15.86
C GLY A 42 -12.12 1.29 -16.30
N TYR A 43 -10.89 1.81 -16.22
CA TYR A 43 -10.59 3.14 -16.76
C TYR A 43 -10.64 3.20 -18.29
N ALA A 44 -10.24 2.13 -18.98
CA ALA A 44 -10.34 2.04 -20.43
C ALA A 44 -11.80 2.01 -20.88
N ASP A 45 -12.66 1.25 -20.20
CA ASP A 45 -14.11 1.19 -20.46
C ASP A 45 -14.77 2.55 -20.26
N ILE A 46 -14.41 3.26 -19.18
CA ILE A 46 -14.88 4.64 -18.94
C ILE A 46 -14.42 5.55 -20.06
N MET A 47 -13.15 5.47 -20.44
CA MET A 47 -12.59 6.26 -21.53
C MET A 47 -13.32 5.99 -22.84
N GLU A 48 -13.66 4.74 -23.17
CA GLU A 48 -14.32 4.37 -24.43
C GLU A 48 -15.65 5.13 -24.65
N GLY A 49 -16.44 5.33 -23.59
CA GLY A 49 -17.71 6.06 -23.61
C GLY A 49 -17.61 7.59 -23.73
N LEU A 50 -16.41 8.17 -23.69
CA LEU A 50 -16.22 9.63 -23.78
C LEU A 50 -16.07 10.12 -25.23
N SER A 51 -16.40 11.41 -25.45
CA SER A 51 -16.12 12.10 -26.71
C SER A 51 -14.62 12.20 -26.98
N THR A 52 -14.24 12.28 -28.26
CA THR A 52 -12.83 12.37 -28.68
C THR A 52 -12.11 13.57 -28.07
N ASP A 53 -12.78 14.73 -27.98
CA ASP A 53 -12.19 15.93 -27.39
C ASP A 53 -11.88 15.75 -25.90
N LEU A 54 -12.79 15.09 -25.17
CA LEU A 54 -12.60 14.84 -23.74
C LEU A 54 -11.52 13.78 -23.50
N LYS A 55 -11.41 12.76 -24.36
CA LYS A 55 -10.29 11.80 -24.35
C LYS A 55 -8.96 12.51 -24.52
N VAL A 56 -8.85 13.43 -25.48
CA VAL A 56 -7.62 14.20 -25.74
C VAL A 56 -7.26 15.07 -24.53
N GLN A 57 -8.23 15.74 -23.90
CA GLN A 57 -7.99 16.53 -22.70
C GLN A 57 -7.49 15.67 -21.52
N ILE A 58 -8.15 14.53 -21.27
CA ILE A 58 -7.75 13.61 -20.19
C ILE A 58 -6.34 13.06 -20.44
N LEU A 59 -6.04 12.62 -21.66
CA LEU A 59 -4.71 12.13 -22.02
C LEU A 59 -3.64 13.23 -21.91
N GLY A 60 -3.99 14.47 -22.24
CA GLY A 60 -3.13 15.64 -22.06
C GLY A 60 -2.76 15.87 -20.59
N VAL A 61 -3.77 15.91 -19.71
CA VAL A 61 -3.57 16.05 -18.26
C VAL A 61 -2.76 14.87 -17.70
N MET A 62 -3.05 13.64 -18.13
CA MET A 62 -2.28 12.46 -17.72
C MET A 62 -0.82 12.56 -18.14
N ALA A 63 -0.54 13.03 -19.35
CA ALA A 63 0.82 13.22 -19.84
C ALA A 63 1.57 14.29 -19.03
N GLU A 64 0.91 15.41 -18.71
CA GLU A 64 1.47 16.46 -17.88
C GLU A 64 1.79 15.97 -16.47
N LYS A 65 0.84 15.29 -15.81
CA LYS A 65 1.05 14.72 -14.47
C LYS A 65 2.10 13.63 -14.44
N THR A 66 2.21 12.85 -15.51
CA THR A 66 3.30 11.86 -15.64
C THR A 66 4.66 12.54 -15.77
N ARG A 67 4.75 13.66 -16.51
CA ARG A 67 5.98 14.46 -16.59
C ARG A 67 6.35 15.09 -15.25
N GLU A 68 5.39 15.68 -14.54
CA GLU A 68 5.61 16.24 -13.19
C GLU A 68 6.15 15.17 -12.23
N LEU A 69 5.51 14.00 -12.21
CA LEU A 69 5.95 12.87 -11.39
C LEU A 69 7.33 12.38 -11.80
N SER A 70 7.61 12.29 -13.11
CA SER A 70 8.92 11.87 -13.61
C SER A 70 10.01 12.87 -13.20
N ALA A 71 9.75 14.17 -13.30
CA ALA A 71 10.67 15.21 -12.85
C ALA A 71 10.92 15.15 -11.33
N ALA A 72 9.88 14.91 -10.53
CA ALA A 72 10.02 14.72 -9.08
C ALA A 72 10.81 13.45 -8.72
N LEU A 73 10.71 12.41 -9.53
CA LEU A 73 11.45 11.15 -9.38
C LEU A 73 12.86 11.19 -9.99
N GLN A 74 13.14 12.17 -10.85
CA GLN A 74 14.41 12.30 -11.58
C GLN A 74 15.64 12.23 -10.66
N PRO A 75 15.68 12.90 -9.48
CA PRO A 75 16.81 12.76 -8.56
C PRO A 75 17.06 11.31 -8.14
N PHE A 76 16.01 10.52 -7.90
CA PHE A 76 16.15 9.12 -7.51
C PHE A 76 16.61 8.23 -8.67
N LEU A 77 16.22 8.57 -9.91
CA LEU A 77 16.68 7.90 -11.12
C LEU A 77 18.15 8.22 -11.43
N ASP A 78 18.56 9.48 -11.28
CA ASP A 78 19.93 9.92 -11.49
C ASP A 78 20.89 9.29 -10.45
N HIS A 79 20.45 9.16 -9.20
CA HIS A 79 21.19 8.43 -8.16
C HIS A 79 21.22 6.92 -8.41
N SER A 80 20.28 6.36 -9.17
CA SER A 80 20.29 4.94 -9.53
C SER A 80 21.31 4.60 -10.62
N ALA A 81 21.55 5.56 -11.54
CA ALA A 81 22.53 5.44 -12.63
C ALA A 81 23.99 5.55 -12.13
N GLN A 82 24.23 6.26 -11.02
CA GLN A 82 25.52 6.29 -10.32
C GLN A 82 25.77 5.06 -9.42
N GLY A 83 24.91 4.03 -9.54
CA GLY A 83 24.97 2.81 -8.75
C GLY A 83 24.20 2.98 -7.45
N ARG A 84 22.91 2.59 -7.47
CA ARG A 84 21.98 2.40 -6.33
C ARG A 84 22.31 3.23 -5.08
N PRO A 85 21.46 4.18 -4.64
CA PRO A 85 21.54 4.60 -3.24
C PRO A 85 21.39 3.31 -2.40
N PRO A 86 22.37 2.98 -1.55
CA PRO A 86 22.38 1.67 -0.92
C PRO A 86 21.08 1.48 -0.15
N ILE A 87 20.53 0.26 -0.15
CA ILE A 87 19.29 -0.08 0.57
C ILE A 87 19.35 0.36 2.06
N SER A 88 20.56 0.55 2.60
CA SER A 88 20.81 1.21 3.88
C SER A 88 20.14 2.57 3.99
N ASP A 89 20.22 3.42 2.98
CA ASP A 89 19.77 4.81 3.04
C ASP A 89 18.25 4.87 3.07
N TYR A 90 17.58 4.03 2.28
CA TYR A 90 16.14 3.84 2.36
C TYR A 90 15.71 3.30 3.73
N ARG A 91 16.45 2.34 4.30
CA ARG A 91 16.16 1.80 5.64
C ARG A 91 16.34 2.86 6.73
N VAL A 92 17.39 3.67 6.62
CA VAL A 92 17.70 4.77 7.56
C VAL A 92 16.61 5.84 7.49
N VAL A 93 16.25 6.31 6.29
CA VAL A 93 15.16 7.29 6.10
C VAL A 93 13.85 6.74 6.64
N ARG A 94 13.48 5.50 6.28
CA ARG A 94 12.26 4.85 6.77
C ARG A 94 12.21 4.72 8.30
N ASN A 95 13.33 4.36 8.91
CA ASN A 95 13.43 4.27 10.38
C ASN A 95 13.34 5.65 11.02
N ARG A 96 14.01 6.66 10.44
CA ARG A 96 13.94 8.05 10.91
C ARG A 96 12.52 8.61 10.82
N THR A 97 11.80 8.36 9.73
CA THR A 97 10.40 8.77 9.56
C THR A 97 9.49 8.08 10.60
N ARG A 98 9.70 6.78 10.86
CA ARG A 98 8.95 6.06 11.91
C ARG A 98 9.22 6.61 13.30
N GLN A 99 10.47 6.97 13.60
CA GLN A 99 10.82 7.62 14.85
C GLN A 99 10.12 8.98 14.98
N LEU A 100 10.18 9.81 13.93
CA LEU A 100 9.54 11.13 13.93
C LEU A 100 8.02 11.07 14.15
N ILE A 101 7.34 10.09 13.53
CA ILE A 101 5.90 9.86 13.73
C ILE A 101 5.61 9.45 15.18
N THR A 102 6.48 8.65 15.79
CA THR A 102 6.34 8.23 17.19
C THR A 102 6.52 9.42 18.12
N ASP A 103 7.57 10.22 17.89
CA ASP A 103 7.86 11.43 18.66
C ASP A 103 6.71 12.45 18.54
N TYR A 104 6.16 12.61 17.33
CA TYR A 104 5.00 13.47 17.08
C TYR A 104 3.75 13.00 17.85
N ARG A 105 3.48 11.69 17.90
CA ARG A 105 2.37 11.14 18.68
C ARG A 105 2.53 11.39 20.18
N VAL A 106 3.76 11.27 20.70
CA VAL A 106 4.06 11.60 22.10
C VAL A 106 3.84 13.08 22.37
N LEU A 107 4.27 13.95 21.44
CA LEU A 107 4.07 15.38 21.56
C LEU A 107 2.58 15.75 21.56
N LEU A 108 1.78 15.14 20.67
CA LEU A 108 0.33 15.32 20.63
C LEU A 108 -0.34 14.84 21.92
N ALA A 109 0.06 13.70 22.45
CA ALA A 109 -0.48 13.19 23.72
C ALA A 109 -0.18 14.15 24.88
N ARG A 110 1.04 14.71 24.93
CA ARG A 110 1.41 15.72 25.94
C ARG A 110 0.63 17.01 25.77
N LEU A 111 0.47 17.50 24.53
CA LEU A 111 -0.34 18.69 24.24
C LEU A 111 -1.79 18.48 24.72
N HIS A 112 -2.38 17.32 24.42
CA HIS A 112 -3.73 16.98 24.86
C HIS A 112 -3.83 16.93 26.39
N GLN A 113 -2.83 16.36 27.07
CA GLN A 113 -2.77 16.34 28.53
C GLN A 113 -2.66 17.75 29.12
N THR A 114 -1.80 18.60 28.56
CA THR A 114 -1.68 20.00 28.99
C THR A 114 -2.98 20.75 28.78
N MET A 115 -3.63 20.63 27.61
CA MET A 115 -4.93 21.25 27.35
C MET A 115 -6.02 20.74 28.29
N SER A 116 -6.01 19.45 28.64
CA SER A 116 -6.94 18.85 29.61
C SER A 116 -6.69 19.34 31.04
N GLN A 117 -5.46 19.76 31.36
CA GLN A 117 -5.10 20.36 32.66
C GLN A 117 -5.40 21.87 32.71
N THR A 118 -5.41 22.55 31.56
CA THR A 118 -5.72 23.98 31.45
C THR A 118 -7.22 24.25 31.30
N GLY A 119 -8.05 23.22 31.08
CA GLY A 119 -9.50 23.31 31.05
C GLY A 119 -10.14 23.21 32.45
N GLU A 120 -10.31 24.37 33.10
CA GLU A 120 -11.25 24.73 34.18
C GLU A 120 -11.02 24.20 35.63
N PRO A 121 -10.87 25.11 36.63
CA PRO A 121 -11.73 25.10 37.80
C PRO A 121 -13.00 25.90 37.49
N GLU A 122 -14.13 25.19 37.54
CA GLU A 122 -15.48 25.72 37.40
C GLU A 122 -15.70 26.97 38.25
N THR A 123 -16.25 27.99 37.61
CA THR A 123 -16.99 29.08 38.23
C THR A 123 -18.20 28.49 38.95
N LYS A 124 -18.03 28.10 40.23
CA LYS A 124 -19.16 27.90 41.14
C LYS A 124 -19.49 29.21 41.81
N GLU A 125 -20.58 29.82 41.33
CA GLU A 125 -21.67 30.32 42.17
C GLU A 125 -21.26 30.88 43.53
N ASN A 126 -21.12 32.21 43.61
CA ASN A 126 -21.43 32.94 44.83
C ASN A 126 -22.74 33.71 44.60
N LEU A 127 -23.84 33.00 44.81
CA LEU A 127 -25.17 33.54 45.06
C LEU A 127 -25.70 32.89 46.34
N SER A 128 -25.38 33.48 47.49
CA SER A 128 -26.19 33.55 48.71
C SER A 128 -25.53 34.49 49.70
#